data_AF-A0A8J4Q672-F1
#
_entry.id   AF-A0A8J4Q672-F1
#
_cell.length_a   1.000
_cell.length_b   1.000
_cell.length_c   1.000
_cell.angle_alpha   90.00
_cell.angle_beta   90.00
_cell.angle_gamma   90.00
#
_symmetry.space_group_name_H-M   'P 1'
#
loop_
_entity.id
_entity.type
_entity.pdbx_description
1 polymer ?
#
loop_
_entity_poly.entity_id
_entity_poly.type
_entity_poly.pdbx_seq_one_letter_code
_entity_poly.pdbx_strand_id
1 'polypeptide(L)'
;MDPAINRIIKKIKFNKKDLNGNTPLHLASLDYDEMVLGLFLNTKGICSYVNMENQDHNTPFHYFCEKSKPKSNIENLFKLYIQNNVKINSQNKFGETPLHKALLNTSNTAGNLVLHLLIQSGANVNLSNNKGETVLHYAIRLKKDKNVILEIIKAGIELDTIDSLCDLVEDKGPGDEVFKIFETFKWLKSLNLEDYFTQFLMADKRGPSIYFPKHVLEKFGISNANIQKINESCQEYRHRVQFIVPKKLLKSNLDKMVINEGEIEKISKIGFKRFKGKYNGNIVEIKKFEEITYHSDEYEKELLIMSSINSPYVVKFYGVSLDVDMKLVMEYCEKNNLYHVLENEPHQINWDRFFSFASQITKGIEYLQNMKPQIVCRRFKSLNILVTDQWECKISDYGFNNFDLSRPDKYGLLGDSFSHLSPEQFDRHPYSNKMDTYSFGIILWELLTTVLLGEYKIPYFEFTKNGTQFAEVYGIIIKIVKNDLRPKLPESCPIELNNLYKQCISKDPHKRPTCQDILSSLSQIECQYQQNPKLFNDLCIKKYKI
;
A
#
# COMPACT_ATOMS: atom_id res chain seq x y z
N MET A 1 21.72 -59.87 -22.22
CA MET A 1 22.38 -59.06 -21.17
C MET A 1 23.67 -59.76 -20.76
N ASP A 2 24.79 -59.05 -20.75
CA ASP A 2 26.13 -59.60 -20.50
C ASP A 2 26.20 -60.29 -19.11
N PRO A 3 26.64 -61.56 -19.02
CA PRO A 3 26.85 -62.27 -17.75
C PRO A 3 27.71 -61.51 -16.74
N ALA A 4 28.65 -60.68 -17.21
CA ALA A 4 29.50 -59.85 -16.35
C ALA A 4 28.69 -58.75 -15.64
N ILE A 5 27.76 -58.10 -16.33
CA ILE A 5 26.88 -57.05 -15.77
C ILE A 5 25.98 -57.63 -14.68
N ASN A 6 25.38 -58.81 -14.92
CA ASN A 6 24.56 -59.50 -13.92
C ASN A 6 25.35 -59.90 -12.67
N ARG A 7 26.64 -60.21 -12.81
CA ARG A 7 27.52 -60.54 -11.68
C ARG A 7 27.90 -59.31 -10.85
N ILE A 8 28.00 -58.14 -11.49
CA ILE A 8 28.24 -56.86 -10.82
C ILE A 8 26.99 -56.42 -10.05
N ILE A 9 25.82 -56.47 -10.67
CA ILE A 9 24.55 -56.04 -10.05
C ILE A 9 24.24 -56.82 -8.77
N LYS A 10 24.48 -58.13 -8.75
CA LYS A 10 24.32 -58.97 -7.54
C LYS A 10 25.24 -58.57 -6.38
N LYS A 11 26.32 -57.84 -6.64
CA LYS A 11 27.26 -57.34 -5.62
C LYS A 11 26.91 -55.92 -5.14
N ILE A 12 26.01 -55.22 -5.82
CA ILE A 12 25.62 -53.85 -5.45
C ILE A 12 24.83 -53.88 -4.14
N LYS A 13 25.28 -53.09 -3.17
CA LYS A 13 24.56 -52.86 -1.91
C LYS A 13 23.64 -51.65 -2.08
N PHE A 14 22.40 -51.90 -2.52
CA PHE A 14 21.41 -50.85 -2.80
C PHE A 14 21.00 -50.00 -1.59
N ASN A 15 21.30 -50.46 -0.36
CA ASN A 15 21.03 -49.73 0.87
C ASN A 15 22.17 -48.80 1.32
N LYS A 16 23.35 -48.86 0.67
CA LYS A 16 24.47 -47.99 1.04
C LYS A 16 24.17 -46.55 0.61
N LYS A 17 24.47 -45.61 1.50
CA LYS A 17 24.25 -44.19 1.29
C LYS A 17 25.59 -43.46 1.13
N ASP A 18 25.63 -42.48 0.23
CA ASP A 18 26.73 -41.52 0.14
C ASP A 18 26.63 -40.47 1.27
N LEU A 19 27.49 -39.44 1.22
CA LEU A 19 27.53 -38.36 2.20
C LEU A 19 26.24 -37.53 2.27
N ASN A 20 25.44 -37.52 1.19
CA ASN A 20 24.17 -36.81 1.09
C ASN A 20 22.96 -37.73 1.40
N GLY A 21 23.23 -38.98 1.79
CA GLY A 21 22.19 -39.97 2.05
C GLY A 21 21.66 -40.67 0.80
N ASN A 22 22.23 -40.42 -0.39
CA ASN A 22 21.76 -41.00 -1.65
C ASN A 22 22.16 -42.47 -1.76
N THR A 23 21.21 -43.31 -2.14
CA THR A 23 21.47 -44.71 -2.52
C THR A 23 21.94 -44.82 -3.97
N PRO A 24 22.50 -45.97 -4.41
CA PRO A 24 22.80 -46.20 -5.82
C PRO A 24 21.63 -45.90 -6.77
N LEU A 25 20.40 -46.13 -6.30
CA LEU A 25 19.20 -45.85 -7.08
C LEU A 25 18.90 -44.35 -7.18
N HIS A 26 19.20 -43.53 -6.16
CA HIS A 26 19.11 -42.07 -6.26
C HIS A 26 20.06 -41.52 -7.31
N LEU A 27 21.32 -42.00 -7.31
CA LEU A 27 22.34 -41.57 -8.27
C LEU A 27 21.96 -41.98 -9.69
N ALA A 28 21.47 -43.21 -9.88
CA ALA A 28 20.99 -43.68 -11.18
C ALA A 28 19.79 -42.86 -11.68
N SER A 29 18.86 -42.49 -10.81
CA SER A 29 17.73 -41.61 -11.14
C SER A 29 18.15 -40.18 -11.49
N LEU A 30 19.13 -39.63 -10.76
CA LEU A 30 19.64 -38.27 -10.95
C LEU A 30 20.38 -38.13 -12.28
N ASP A 31 21.23 -39.10 -12.62
CA ASP A 31 21.97 -39.10 -13.89
C ASP A 31 21.08 -39.47 -15.09
N TYR A 32 19.99 -40.20 -14.83
CA TYR A 32 19.03 -40.67 -15.83
C TYR A 32 19.70 -41.53 -16.92
N ASP A 33 20.56 -42.46 -16.52
CA ASP A 33 21.04 -43.51 -17.41
C ASP A 33 19.97 -44.62 -17.49
N GLU A 34 19.24 -44.65 -18.61
CA GLU A 34 18.14 -45.60 -18.84
C GLU A 34 18.56 -47.06 -18.72
N MET A 35 19.80 -47.39 -19.11
CA MET A 35 20.32 -48.76 -19.06
C MET A 35 20.58 -49.15 -17.61
N VAL A 36 21.31 -48.31 -16.86
CA VAL A 36 21.62 -48.55 -15.45
C VAL A 36 20.35 -48.55 -14.60
N LEU A 37 19.44 -47.62 -14.85
CA LEU A 37 18.20 -47.51 -14.10
C LEU A 37 17.27 -48.69 -14.39
N GLY A 38 17.12 -49.09 -15.66
CA GLY A 38 16.34 -50.28 -16.03
C GLY A 38 16.93 -51.57 -15.47
N LEU A 39 18.26 -51.68 -15.41
CA LEU A 39 18.97 -52.78 -14.77
C LEU A 39 18.68 -52.87 -13.27
N PHE A 40 18.76 -51.74 -12.57
CA PHE A 40 18.53 -51.69 -11.12
C PHE A 40 17.07 -52.01 -10.79
N LEU A 41 16.11 -51.42 -11.52
CA LEU A 41 14.69 -51.64 -11.28
C LEU A 41 14.20 -53.06 -11.62
N ASN A 42 14.91 -53.78 -12.49
CA ASN A 42 14.65 -55.20 -12.76
C ASN A 42 15.36 -56.15 -11.78
N THR A 43 16.17 -55.63 -10.85
CA THR A 43 16.90 -56.46 -9.90
C THR A 43 15.96 -57.02 -8.83
N LYS A 44 16.00 -58.34 -8.62
CA LYS A 44 15.19 -58.99 -7.59
C LYS A 44 15.47 -58.38 -6.21
N GLY A 45 14.41 -57.96 -5.51
CA GLY A 45 14.50 -57.34 -4.19
C GLY A 45 14.67 -55.81 -4.19
N ILE A 46 14.75 -55.17 -5.36
CA ILE A 46 14.89 -53.71 -5.44
C ILE A 46 13.70 -52.95 -4.83
N CYS A 47 12.49 -53.55 -4.84
CA CYS A 47 11.29 -53.00 -4.19
C CYS A 47 11.48 -52.63 -2.71
N SER A 48 12.42 -53.27 -1.99
CA SER A 48 12.76 -52.90 -0.60
C SER A 48 13.55 -51.59 -0.49
N TYR A 49 14.06 -51.05 -1.60
CA TYR A 49 14.97 -49.90 -1.63
C TYR A 49 14.45 -48.73 -2.47
N VAL A 50 13.43 -48.93 -3.33
CA VAL A 50 12.91 -47.88 -4.23
C VAL A 50 12.31 -46.66 -3.52
N ASN A 51 11.97 -46.80 -2.24
CA ASN A 51 11.38 -45.75 -1.41
C ASN A 51 12.33 -45.22 -0.31
N MET A 52 13.62 -45.56 -0.36
CA MET A 52 14.57 -45.02 0.61
C MET A 52 14.71 -43.50 0.45
N GLU A 53 14.86 -42.80 1.55
CA GLU A 53 15.00 -41.36 1.60
C GLU A 53 16.47 -40.94 1.78
N ASN A 54 16.89 -39.90 1.06
CA ASN A 54 18.17 -39.22 1.31
C ASN A 54 18.04 -38.18 2.45
N GLN A 55 19.08 -37.36 2.69
CA GLN A 55 19.04 -36.36 3.77
C GLN A 55 17.97 -35.27 3.61
N ASP A 56 17.53 -35.01 2.37
CA ASP A 56 16.45 -34.09 2.05
C ASP A 56 15.09 -34.77 1.97
N HIS A 57 15.00 -36.03 2.42
CA HIS A 57 13.82 -36.87 2.30
C HIS A 57 13.33 -37.07 0.85
N ASN A 58 14.19 -36.82 -0.15
CA ASN A 58 13.87 -37.20 -1.52
C ASN A 58 14.01 -38.71 -1.65
N THR A 59 13.08 -39.33 -2.36
CA THR A 59 13.20 -40.72 -2.84
C THR A 59 13.88 -40.74 -4.22
N PRO A 60 14.40 -41.90 -4.70
CA PRO A 60 14.91 -42.01 -6.06
C PRO A 60 13.90 -41.59 -7.13
N PHE A 61 12.61 -41.72 -6.84
CA PHE A 61 11.52 -41.34 -7.73
C PHE A 61 11.36 -39.84 -7.88
N HIS A 62 11.67 -39.03 -6.85
CA HIS A 62 11.71 -37.57 -6.96
C HIS A 62 12.73 -37.13 -8.03
N TYR A 63 13.94 -37.72 -8.01
CA TYR A 63 14.98 -37.43 -8.99
C TYR A 63 14.61 -37.93 -10.39
N PHE A 64 14.00 -39.11 -10.50
CA PHE A 64 13.53 -39.64 -11.78
C PHE A 64 12.52 -38.68 -12.44
N CYS A 65 11.57 -38.15 -11.65
CA CYS A 65 10.59 -37.18 -12.13
C CYS A 65 11.22 -35.82 -12.49
N GLU A 66 12.23 -35.36 -11.74
CA GLU A 66 12.91 -34.09 -12.02
C GLU A 66 13.86 -34.15 -13.23
N LYS A 67 14.55 -35.28 -13.45
CA LYS A 67 15.69 -35.37 -14.38
C LYS A 67 15.40 -36.17 -15.64
N SER A 68 14.15 -36.53 -15.89
CA SER A 68 13.75 -37.30 -17.08
C SER A 68 14.22 -36.69 -18.41
N LYS A 69 14.82 -37.51 -19.30
CA LYS A 69 15.32 -37.06 -20.60
C LYS A 69 14.42 -37.55 -21.76
N PRO A 70 14.35 -36.85 -22.92
CA PRO A 70 13.47 -37.17 -24.08
C PRO A 70 13.74 -38.48 -24.83
N LYS A 71 14.34 -39.47 -24.17
CA LYS A 71 14.73 -40.76 -24.74
C LYS A 71 13.59 -41.78 -24.68
N SER A 72 13.71 -42.86 -25.44
CA SER A 72 12.63 -43.77 -25.84
C SER A 72 12.10 -44.71 -24.74
N ASN A 73 12.73 -44.80 -23.56
CA ASN A 73 12.41 -45.85 -22.58
C ASN A 73 11.68 -45.36 -21.31
N ILE A 74 11.23 -44.10 -21.28
CA ILE A 74 10.68 -43.47 -20.08
C ILE A 74 9.43 -44.17 -19.51
N GLU A 75 8.50 -44.59 -20.38
CA GLU A 75 7.28 -45.29 -19.94
C GLU A 75 7.59 -46.62 -19.27
N ASN A 76 8.57 -47.36 -19.79
CA ASN A 76 8.98 -48.64 -19.21
C ASN A 76 9.67 -48.44 -17.87
N LEU A 77 10.54 -47.43 -17.74
CA LEU A 77 11.16 -47.09 -16.47
C LEU A 77 10.13 -46.66 -15.43
N PHE A 78 9.14 -45.86 -15.84
CA PHE A 78 8.01 -45.49 -14.99
C PHE A 78 7.21 -46.72 -14.55
N LYS A 79 6.84 -47.61 -15.49
CA LYS A 79 6.15 -48.87 -15.19
C LYS A 79 6.93 -49.75 -14.22
N LEU A 80 8.25 -49.84 -14.38
CA LEU A 80 9.12 -50.58 -13.46
C LEU A 80 9.14 -49.98 -12.05
N TYR A 81 9.10 -48.65 -11.93
CA TYR A 81 8.94 -47.98 -10.64
C TYR A 81 7.62 -48.34 -9.96
N ILE A 82 6.51 -48.30 -10.71
CA ILE A 82 5.18 -48.66 -10.21
C ILE A 82 5.14 -50.15 -9.79
N GLN A 83 5.67 -51.06 -10.62
CA GLN A 83 5.76 -52.49 -10.32
C GLN A 83 6.57 -52.80 -9.06
N ASN A 84 7.53 -51.94 -8.71
CA ASN A 84 8.32 -52.06 -7.49
C ASN A 84 7.68 -51.35 -6.29
N ASN A 85 6.40 -50.97 -6.36
CA ASN A 85 5.64 -50.33 -5.28
C ASN A 85 6.23 -49.00 -4.81
N VAL A 86 6.60 -48.13 -5.77
CA VAL A 86 7.03 -46.77 -5.44
C VAL A 86 5.90 -45.97 -4.77
N LYS A 87 6.24 -45.19 -3.75
CA LYS A 87 5.32 -44.27 -3.09
C LYS A 87 5.19 -42.99 -3.93
N ILE A 88 4.17 -42.96 -4.78
CA ILE A 88 3.94 -41.88 -5.76
C ILE A 88 3.69 -40.49 -5.13
N ASN A 89 3.23 -40.45 -3.87
CA ASN A 89 2.87 -39.24 -3.14
C ASN A 89 3.79 -38.90 -1.96
N SER A 90 5.00 -39.50 -1.88
CA SER A 90 5.95 -39.17 -0.80
C SER A 90 6.30 -37.68 -0.83
N GLN A 91 6.35 -37.02 0.32
CA GLN A 91 6.78 -35.63 0.43
C GLN A 91 8.22 -35.56 0.92
N ASN A 92 9.05 -34.77 0.25
CA ASN A 92 10.42 -34.51 0.70
C ASN A 92 10.44 -33.51 1.88
N LYS A 93 11.62 -33.08 2.32
CA LYS A 93 11.82 -32.15 3.44
C LYS A 93 11.09 -30.81 3.26
N PHE A 94 10.82 -30.43 2.02
CA PHE A 94 10.12 -29.20 1.65
C PHE A 94 8.62 -29.39 1.47
N GLY A 95 8.09 -30.61 1.69
CA GLY A 95 6.70 -30.95 1.43
C GLY A 95 6.40 -31.22 -0.05
N GLU A 96 7.41 -31.23 -0.92
CA GLU A 96 7.20 -31.41 -2.36
C GLU A 96 7.03 -32.90 -2.70
N THR A 97 6.04 -33.21 -3.53
CA THR A 97 5.80 -34.57 -4.08
C THR A 97 6.59 -34.80 -5.37
N PRO A 98 6.73 -36.04 -5.86
CA PRO A 98 7.28 -36.32 -7.20
C PRO A 98 6.57 -35.55 -8.31
N LEU A 99 5.27 -35.26 -8.13
CA LEU A 99 4.48 -34.47 -9.06
C LEU A 99 4.90 -32.99 -9.10
N HIS A 100 5.30 -32.39 -7.96
CA HIS A 100 5.92 -31.06 -7.93
C HIS A 100 7.27 -31.05 -8.66
N LYS A 101 8.08 -32.10 -8.46
CA LYS A 101 9.39 -32.22 -9.12
C LYS A 101 9.28 -32.41 -10.64
N ALA A 102 8.28 -33.15 -11.12
CA ALA A 102 8.02 -33.33 -12.55
C ALA A 102 7.84 -31.99 -13.28
N LEU A 103 7.21 -31.01 -12.62
CA LEU A 103 7.02 -29.67 -13.18
C LEU A 103 8.32 -28.92 -13.46
N LEU A 104 9.42 -29.21 -12.77
CA LEU A 104 10.69 -28.52 -13.06
C LEU A 104 11.23 -28.86 -14.46
N ASN A 105 10.75 -29.96 -15.06
CA ASN A 105 11.28 -30.52 -16.30
C ASN A 105 10.27 -30.61 -17.46
N THR A 106 9.06 -30.07 -17.30
CA THR A 106 8.00 -30.03 -18.34
C THR A 106 8.32 -29.15 -19.56
N SER A 107 9.50 -28.53 -19.61
CA SER A 107 9.98 -27.82 -20.79
C SER A 107 10.43 -28.76 -21.92
N ASN A 108 10.42 -30.08 -21.69
CA ASN A 108 10.67 -31.09 -22.71
C ASN A 108 9.57 -32.17 -22.74
N THR A 109 9.51 -32.95 -23.82
CA THR A 109 8.50 -34.00 -24.03
C THR A 109 8.53 -35.09 -22.96
N ALA A 110 9.69 -35.35 -22.36
CA ALA A 110 9.86 -36.35 -21.31
C ALA A 110 9.16 -35.93 -20.01
N GLY A 111 9.39 -34.69 -19.57
CA GLY A 111 8.76 -34.15 -18.36
C GLY A 111 7.24 -34.08 -18.48
N ASN A 112 6.73 -33.73 -19.66
CA ASN A 112 5.28 -33.76 -19.94
C ASN A 112 4.71 -35.19 -19.88
N LEU A 113 5.42 -36.16 -20.44
CA LEU A 113 5.02 -37.57 -20.36
C LEU A 113 5.06 -38.12 -18.93
N VAL A 114 6.08 -37.76 -18.14
CA VAL A 114 6.13 -38.15 -16.71
C VAL A 114 4.97 -37.53 -15.93
N LEU A 115 4.68 -36.26 -16.15
CA LEU A 115 3.54 -35.59 -15.54
C LEU A 115 2.24 -36.33 -15.86
N HIS A 116 2.02 -36.68 -17.14
CA HIS A 116 0.87 -37.45 -17.59
C HIS A 116 0.75 -38.80 -16.90
N LEU A 117 1.86 -39.57 -16.86
CA LEU A 117 1.90 -40.88 -16.23
C LEU A 117 1.66 -40.82 -14.72
N LEU A 118 2.16 -39.79 -14.03
CA LEU A 118 1.90 -39.58 -12.60
C LEU A 118 0.41 -39.33 -12.34
N ILE A 119 -0.20 -38.44 -13.12
CA ILE A 119 -1.63 -38.12 -13.01
C ILE A 119 -2.47 -39.37 -13.29
N GLN A 120 -2.19 -40.10 -14.36
CA GLN A 120 -2.89 -41.33 -14.72
C GLN A 120 -2.73 -42.43 -13.65
N SER A 121 -1.60 -42.43 -12.93
CA SER A 121 -1.31 -43.41 -11.87
C SER A 121 -1.85 -42.99 -10.50
N GLY A 122 -2.68 -41.94 -10.42
CA GLY A 122 -3.34 -41.52 -9.19
C GLY A 122 -2.47 -40.69 -8.24
N ALA A 123 -1.49 -39.95 -8.77
CA ALA A 123 -0.77 -38.95 -7.97
C ALA A 123 -1.75 -37.89 -7.44
N ASN A 124 -1.65 -37.57 -6.15
CA ASN A 124 -2.53 -36.60 -5.51
C ASN A 124 -2.08 -35.18 -5.86
N VAL A 125 -2.90 -34.48 -6.64
CA VAL A 125 -2.67 -33.11 -7.10
C VAL A 125 -2.88 -32.04 -6.02
N ASN A 126 -3.60 -32.38 -4.94
CA ASN A 126 -4.01 -31.46 -3.87
C ASN A 126 -3.03 -31.40 -2.70
N LEU A 127 -2.01 -32.26 -2.67
CA LEU A 127 -0.96 -32.17 -1.66
C LEU A 127 -0.19 -30.85 -1.83
N SER A 128 -0.05 -30.11 -0.74
CA SER A 128 0.71 -28.86 -0.71
C SER A 128 2.09 -29.06 -0.08
N ASN A 129 3.05 -28.26 -0.53
CA ASN A 129 4.37 -28.19 0.07
C ASN A 129 4.35 -27.40 1.40
N ASN A 130 5.50 -27.26 2.07
CA ASN A 130 5.58 -26.56 3.36
C ASN A 130 5.26 -25.06 3.28
N LYS A 131 5.14 -24.49 2.07
CA LYS A 131 4.68 -23.12 1.83
C LYS A 131 3.18 -23.04 1.54
N GLY A 132 2.47 -24.17 1.56
CA GLY A 132 1.06 -24.26 1.18
C GLY A 132 0.83 -24.29 -0.33
N GLU A 133 1.88 -24.40 -1.16
CA GLU A 133 1.74 -24.45 -2.62
C GLU A 133 1.35 -25.86 -3.08
N THR A 134 0.23 -26.01 -3.80
CA THR A 134 -0.10 -27.24 -4.55
C THR A 134 0.64 -27.31 -5.88
N VAL A 135 0.50 -28.42 -6.60
CA VAL A 135 1.11 -28.62 -7.93
C VAL A 135 0.64 -27.55 -8.93
N LEU A 136 -0.61 -27.09 -8.83
CA LEU A 136 -1.13 -25.99 -9.66
C LEU A 136 -0.43 -24.66 -9.35
N HIS A 137 -0.21 -24.34 -8.07
CA HIS A 137 0.54 -23.13 -7.66
C HIS A 137 1.94 -23.13 -8.26
N TYR A 138 2.59 -24.28 -8.16
CA TYR A 138 3.95 -24.50 -8.64
C TYR A 138 4.04 -24.39 -10.18
N ALA A 139 3.06 -24.93 -10.92
CA ALA A 139 2.99 -24.83 -12.37
C ALA A 139 2.84 -23.39 -12.87
N ILE A 140 2.05 -22.58 -12.16
CA ILE A 140 1.84 -21.17 -12.50
C ILE A 140 3.08 -20.34 -12.14
N ARG A 141 3.69 -20.54 -10.96
CA ARG A 141 4.96 -19.89 -10.57
C ARG A 141 6.03 -20.05 -11.65
N LEU A 142 6.11 -21.26 -12.19
CA LEU A 142 7.11 -21.64 -13.18
C LEU A 142 6.67 -21.33 -14.63
N LYS A 143 5.53 -20.66 -14.82
CA LYS A 143 4.97 -20.25 -16.12
C LYS A 143 4.89 -21.41 -17.12
N LYS A 144 4.33 -22.55 -16.69
CA LYS A 144 4.21 -23.75 -17.53
C LYS A 144 3.17 -23.60 -18.62
N ASP A 145 3.32 -24.40 -19.67
CA ASP A 145 2.47 -24.35 -20.86
C ASP A 145 1.01 -24.70 -20.55
N LYS A 146 0.11 -24.15 -21.37
CA LYS A 146 -1.35 -24.36 -21.30
C LYS A 146 -1.74 -25.83 -21.12
N ASN A 147 -1.11 -26.73 -21.86
CA ASN A 147 -1.47 -28.15 -21.85
C ASN A 147 -1.19 -28.80 -20.50
N VAL A 148 -0.06 -28.45 -19.86
CA VAL A 148 0.32 -28.92 -18.52
C VAL A 148 -0.68 -28.44 -17.47
N ILE A 149 -1.09 -27.16 -17.55
CA ILE A 149 -2.07 -26.59 -16.62
C ILE A 149 -3.43 -27.28 -16.77
N LEU A 150 -3.91 -27.46 -18.01
CA LEU A 150 -5.18 -28.12 -18.29
C LEU A 150 -5.21 -29.56 -17.80
N GLU A 151 -4.08 -30.25 -17.90
CA GLU A 151 -3.94 -31.64 -17.47
C GLU A 151 -4.04 -31.78 -15.94
N ILE A 152 -3.41 -30.88 -15.20
CA ILE A 152 -3.50 -30.82 -13.73
C ILE A 152 -4.93 -30.50 -13.28
N ILE A 153 -5.62 -29.58 -13.96
CA ILE A 153 -7.00 -29.22 -13.64
C ILE A 153 -7.95 -30.40 -13.86
N LYS A 154 -7.79 -31.11 -14.99
CA LYS A 154 -8.59 -32.31 -15.32
C LYS A 154 -8.37 -33.46 -14.35
N ALA A 155 -7.25 -33.48 -13.63
CA ALA A 155 -6.93 -34.48 -12.62
C ALA A 155 -7.72 -34.30 -11.30
N GLY A 156 -8.61 -33.31 -11.19
CA GLY A 156 -9.49 -33.12 -10.04
C GLY A 156 -8.88 -32.26 -8.93
N ILE A 157 -8.19 -31.18 -9.30
CA ILE A 157 -7.65 -30.22 -8.33
C ILE A 157 -8.80 -29.58 -7.52
N GLU A 158 -8.66 -29.56 -6.20
CA GLU A 158 -9.56 -28.87 -5.26
C GLU A 158 -9.29 -27.36 -5.34
N LEU A 159 -10.22 -26.62 -5.95
CA LEU A 159 -10.06 -25.22 -6.33
C LEU A 159 -10.09 -24.25 -5.15
N ASP A 160 -10.59 -24.70 -4.00
CA ASP A 160 -10.56 -24.07 -2.68
C ASP A 160 -9.14 -23.97 -2.08
N THR A 161 -8.15 -24.63 -2.67
CA THR A 161 -6.74 -24.52 -2.26
C THR A 161 -5.96 -23.41 -2.99
N ILE A 162 -6.55 -22.75 -4.01
CA ILE A 162 -5.93 -21.76 -4.93
C ILE A 162 -5.53 -20.43 -4.24
N ASP A 163 -5.73 -20.35 -2.92
CA ASP A 163 -5.77 -19.12 -2.14
C ASP A 163 -4.48 -18.25 -2.15
N SER A 164 -3.38 -18.78 -2.69
CA SER A 164 -2.04 -18.18 -2.58
C SER A 164 -1.45 -17.71 -3.92
N LEU A 165 -2.17 -17.84 -5.02
CA LEU A 165 -1.62 -17.58 -6.37
C LEU A 165 -1.42 -16.11 -6.73
N CYS A 166 -2.15 -15.20 -6.09
CA CYS A 166 -1.99 -13.77 -6.36
C CYS A 166 -0.69 -13.18 -5.80
N ASP A 167 0.00 -13.88 -4.89
CA ASP A 167 1.30 -13.48 -4.33
C ASP A 167 2.49 -13.82 -5.25
N LEU A 168 2.24 -14.55 -6.34
CA LEU A 168 3.26 -15.13 -7.22
C LEU A 168 3.57 -14.31 -8.48
N VAL A 169 2.85 -13.20 -8.70
CA VAL A 169 3.17 -12.21 -9.73
C VAL A 169 3.93 -11.09 -9.06
N GLU A 170 5.23 -10.96 -9.38
CA GLU A 170 6.14 -9.97 -8.77
C GLU A 170 5.48 -8.60 -8.60
N ASP A 171 5.45 -8.15 -7.36
CA ASP A 171 4.77 -6.96 -6.89
C ASP A 171 5.50 -5.68 -7.33
N LYS A 172 4.86 -4.84 -8.16
CA LYS A 172 5.30 -3.48 -8.47
C LYS A 172 4.16 -2.46 -8.31
N GLY A 173 3.41 -2.56 -7.22
CA GLY A 173 2.62 -1.44 -6.68
C GLY A 173 1.15 -1.35 -7.14
N PRO A 174 0.41 -0.31 -6.71
CA PRO A 174 -1.06 -0.28 -6.72
C PRO A 174 -1.72 -0.12 -8.10
N GLY A 175 -0.96 0.21 -9.15
CA GLY A 175 -1.44 0.16 -10.54
C GLY A 175 -1.54 -1.28 -11.10
N ASP A 176 -0.91 -2.24 -10.43
CA ASP A 176 -0.74 -3.59 -10.95
C ASP A 176 -1.90 -4.53 -10.60
N GLU A 177 -2.79 -4.21 -9.67
CA GLU A 177 -3.92 -5.10 -9.32
C GLU A 177 -4.93 -5.23 -10.47
N VAL A 178 -5.23 -4.12 -11.14
CA VAL A 178 -6.04 -4.10 -12.37
C VAL A 178 -5.34 -4.85 -13.50
N PHE A 179 -4.00 -4.70 -13.59
CA PHE A 179 -3.18 -5.40 -14.58
C PHE A 179 -3.07 -6.91 -14.28
N LYS A 180 -3.01 -7.32 -13.01
CA LYS A 180 -2.97 -8.71 -12.54
C LYS A 180 -4.28 -9.43 -12.82
N ILE A 181 -5.42 -8.80 -12.54
CA ILE A 181 -6.76 -9.34 -12.87
C ILE A 181 -6.91 -9.49 -14.38
N PHE A 182 -6.41 -8.52 -15.13
CA PHE A 182 -6.41 -8.53 -16.59
C PHE A 182 -5.51 -9.61 -17.20
N GLU A 183 -4.29 -9.78 -16.71
CA GLU A 183 -3.38 -10.84 -17.16
C GLU A 183 -3.89 -12.22 -16.73
N THR A 184 -4.51 -12.33 -15.53
CA THR A 184 -5.17 -13.57 -15.08
C THR A 184 -6.37 -13.91 -15.97
N PHE A 185 -7.21 -12.93 -16.31
CA PHE A 185 -8.34 -13.13 -17.22
C PHE A 185 -7.88 -13.49 -18.63
N LYS A 186 -6.90 -12.76 -19.18
CA LYS A 186 -6.31 -13.07 -20.50
C LYS A 186 -5.68 -14.45 -20.53
N TRP A 187 -4.99 -14.82 -19.47
CA TRP A 187 -4.40 -16.14 -19.33
C TRP A 187 -5.49 -17.21 -19.27
N LEU A 188 -6.47 -17.11 -18.37
CA LEU A 188 -7.60 -18.07 -18.30
C LEU A 188 -8.38 -18.15 -19.61
N LYS A 189 -8.60 -17.01 -20.27
CA LYS A 189 -9.18 -16.93 -21.62
C LYS A 189 -8.32 -17.65 -22.66
N SER A 190 -7.00 -17.44 -22.63
CA SER A 190 -6.07 -18.19 -23.48
C SER A 190 -6.12 -19.69 -23.21
N LEU A 191 -6.56 -20.11 -22.02
CA LEU A 191 -6.73 -21.50 -21.61
C LEU A 191 -8.13 -22.08 -21.89
N ASN A 192 -9.13 -21.30 -22.33
CA ASN A 192 -10.56 -21.65 -22.35
C ASN A 192 -11.14 -22.00 -20.96
N LEU A 193 -10.67 -21.32 -19.93
CA LEU A 193 -11.08 -21.53 -18.52
C LEU A 193 -11.76 -20.29 -17.93
N GLU A 194 -12.44 -19.52 -18.77
CA GLU A 194 -13.08 -18.24 -18.38
C GLU A 194 -14.10 -18.41 -17.25
N ASP A 195 -14.76 -19.58 -17.17
CA ASP A 195 -15.74 -19.92 -16.14
C ASP A 195 -15.13 -20.03 -14.73
N TYR A 196 -13.82 -20.26 -14.64
CA TYR A 196 -13.08 -20.37 -13.38
C TYR A 196 -12.53 -19.03 -12.88
N PHE A 197 -12.68 -17.96 -13.67
CA PHE A 197 -12.13 -16.63 -13.35
C PHE A 197 -12.60 -16.09 -12.00
N THR A 198 -13.88 -16.26 -11.69
CA THR A 198 -14.44 -15.83 -10.40
C THR A 198 -13.83 -16.61 -9.22
N GLN A 199 -13.57 -17.91 -9.39
CA GLN A 199 -12.95 -18.72 -8.34
C GLN A 199 -11.49 -18.32 -8.10
N PHE A 200 -10.73 -18.03 -9.18
CA PHE A 200 -9.37 -17.50 -9.08
C PHE A 200 -9.29 -16.13 -8.41
N LEU A 201 -10.25 -15.24 -8.68
CA LEU A 201 -10.37 -13.93 -8.02
C LEU A 201 -10.71 -14.03 -6.53
N MET A 202 -11.52 -15.03 -6.15
CA MET A 202 -11.96 -15.24 -4.77
C MET A 202 -10.92 -15.95 -3.90
N ALA A 203 -9.95 -16.61 -4.53
CA ALA A 203 -8.86 -17.27 -3.84
C ALA A 203 -7.82 -16.27 -3.31
N ASP A 204 -7.68 -15.07 -3.88
CA ASP A 204 -6.77 -14.06 -3.31
C ASP A 204 -7.14 -13.74 -1.84
N LYS A 205 -6.33 -14.18 -0.88
CA LYS A 205 -6.52 -13.85 0.56
C LYS A 205 -6.55 -12.34 0.82
N ARG A 206 -6.06 -11.51 -0.11
CA ARG A 206 -6.11 -10.05 -0.04
C ARG A 206 -7.39 -9.46 -0.62
N GLY A 207 -8.16 -10.26 -1.36
CA GLY A 207 -9.38 -9.89 -2.08
C GLY A 207 -9.17 -8.72 -3.06
N PRO A 208 -10.04 -8.55 -4.06
CA PRO A 208 -10.04 -7.30 -4.83
C PRO A 208 -10.48 -6.13 -3.93
N SER A 209 -9.51 -5.39 -3.42
CA SER A 209 -9.62 -4.05 -2.83
C SER A 209 -10.43 -3.11 -3.75
N ILE A 210 -10.21 -3.23 -5.06
CA ILE A 210 -10.66 -2.29 -6.08
C ILE A 210 -12.09 -2.57 -6.58
N TYR A 211 -12.95 -1.54 -6.61
CA TYR A 211 -14.23 -1.56 -7.33
C TYR A 211 -14.00 -1.42 -8.83
N PHE A 212 -14.45 -2.39 -9.62
CA PHE A 212 -14.37 -2.34 -11.08
C PHE A 212 -15.71 -1.90 -11.67
N PRO A 213 -15.80 -0.71 -12.29
CA PRO A 213 -17.02 -0.28 -12.95
C PRO A 213 -17.41 -1.26 -14.07
N LYS A 214 -18.69 -1.62 -14.15
CA LYS A 214 -19.24 -2.56 -15.14
C LYS A 214 -18.74 -2.30 -16.57
N HIS A 215 -18.74 -1.04 -16.99
CA HIS A 215 -18.29 -0.61 -18.33
C HIS A 215 -16.80 -0.86 -18.61
N VAL A 216 -15.96 -0.96 -17.56
CA VAL A 216 -14.54 -1.31 -17.68
C VAL A 216 -14.43 -2.81 -17.94
N LEU A 217 -15.12 -3.65 -17.17
CA LEU A 217 -15.12 -5.10 -17.31
C LEU A 217 -15.76 -5.56 -18.64
N GLU A 218 -16.80 -4.87 -19.10
CA GLU A 218 -17.44 -5.10 -20.41
C GLU A 218 -16.47 -4.81 -21.57
N LYS A 219 -15.67 -3.75 -21.50
CA LYS A 219 -14.64 -3.43 -22.51
C LYS A 219 -13.56 -4.51 -22.63
N PHE A 220 -13.39 -5.34 -21.60
CA PHE A 220 -12.46 -6.45 -21.59
C PHE A 220 -13.09 -7.80 -21.97
N GLY A 221 -14.38 -7.81 -22.34
CA GLY A 221 -15.07 -9.00 -22.82
C GLY A 221 -15.44 -9.99 -21.71
N ILE A 222 -15.55 -9.52 -20.46
CA ILE A 222 -16.04 -10.33 -19.34
C ILE A 222 -17.57 -10.38 -19.43
N SER A 223 -18.16 -11.58 -19.29
CA SER A 223 -19.60 -11.76 -19.39
C SER A 223 -20.35 -11.07 -18.25
N ASN A 224 -21.58 -10.60 -18.50
CA ASN A 224 -22.41 -9.96 -17.49
C ASN A 224 -22.65 -10.84 -16.25
N ALA A 225 -22.76 -12.17 -16.43
CA ALA A 225 -22.90 -13.12 -15.33
C ALA A 225 -21.65 -13.16 -14.43
N ASN A 226 -20.46 -13.11 -15.03
CA ASN A 226 -19.21 -13.07 -14.27
C ASN A 226 -18.99 -11.70 -13.62
N ILE A 227 -19.39 -10.61 -14.26
CA ILE A 227 -19.36 -9.27 -13.65
C ILE A 227 -20.24 -9.20 -12.41
N GLN A 228 -21.45 -9.77 -12.47
CA GLN A 228 -22.37 -9.79 -11.33
C GLN A 228 -21.78 -10.58 -10.16
N LYS A 229 -21.26 -11.78 -10.41
CA LYS A 229 -20.61 -12.60 -9.38
C LYS A 229 -19.38 -11.93 -8.76
N ILE A 230 -18.54 -11.28 -9.58
CA ILE A 230 -17.37 -10.53 -9.10
C ILE A 230 -17.82 -9.41 -8.14
N ASN A 231 -18.87 -8.66 -8.51
CA ASN A 231 -19.38 -7.59 -7.67
C ASN A 231 -19.99 -8.09 -6.34
N GLU A 232 -20.76 -9.18 -6.38
CA GLU A 232 -21.34 -9.83 -5.19
C GLU A 232 -20.25 -10.36 -4.23
N SER A 233 -19.20 -10.99 -4.77
CA SER A 233 -18.07 -11.49 -4.00
C SER A 233 -17.17 -10.37 -3.43
N CYS A 234 -16.92 -9.31 -4.19
CA CYS A 234 -16.27 -8.09 -3.70
C CYS A 234 -17.05 -7.47 -2.54
N GLN A 235 -18.39 -7.50 -2.59
CA GLN A 235 -19.25 -7.02 -1.50
C GLN A 235 -19.14 -7.91 -0.25
N GLU A 236 -19.16 -9.24 -0.39
CA GLU A 236 -18.99 -10.15 0.75
C GLU A 236 -17.62 -10.02 1.42
N TYR A 237 -16.54 -9.90 0.63
CA TYR A 237 -15.20 -9.65 1.15
C TYR A 237 -15.08 -8.28 1.83
N ARG A 238 -15.66 -7.22 1.24
CA ARG A 238 -15.79 -5.91 1.90
C ARG A 238 -16.48 -6.05 3.25
N HIS A 239 -17.62 -6.74 3.30
CA HIS A 239 -18.28 -7.03 4.57
C HIS A 239 -17.35 -7.75 5.57
N ARG A 240 -16.64 -8.81 5.17
CA ARG A 240 -15.73 -9.55 6.07
C ARG A 240 -14.55 -8.71 6.59
N VAL A 241 -13.84 -7.97 5.74
CA VAL A 241 -12.73 -7.08 6.14
C VAL A 241 -13.25 -5.92 6.98
N GLN A 242 -14.41 -5.37 6.61
CA GLN A 242 -15.15 -4.40 7.41
C GLN A 242 -15.61 -4.93 8.76
N PHE A 243 -15.63 -6.24 9.03
CA PHE A 243 -15.88 -6.79 10.37
C PHE A 243 -14.60 -7.13 11.14
N ILE A 244 -13.46 -7.33 10.46
CA ILE A 244 -12.16 -7.58 11.11
C ILE A 244 -11.57 -6.28 11.67
N VAL A 245 -11.66 -5.17 10.93
CA VAL A 245 -11.15 -3.87 11.38
C VAL A 245 -11.90 -3.36 12.62
N PRO A 246 -13.25 -3.39 12.70
CA PRO A 246 -13.96 -3.14 13.94
C PRO A 246 -13.56 -4.13 15.03
N LYS A 247 -13.40 -5.43 14.79
CA LYS A 247 -13.03 -6.36 15.87
C LYS A 247 -11.66 -6.10 16.51
N LYS A 248 -10.72 -5.48 15.80
CA LYS A 248 -9.46 -4.98 16.39
C LYS A 248 -9.65 -3.63 17.07
N LEU A 249 -10.34 -2.69 16.44
CA LEU A 249 -10.64 -1.36 17.01
C LEU A 249 -11.56 -1.44 18.24
N LEU A 250 -12.44 -2.44 18.32
CA LEU A 250 -13.33 -2.71 19.44
C LEU A 250 -12.59 -3.42 20.60
N LYS A 251 -11.34 -3.86 20.40
CA LYS A 251 -10.46 -4.35 21.47
C LYS A 251 -9.62 -3.24 22.09
N SER A 252 -9.38 -2.15 21.35
CA SER A 252 -8.87 -0.90 21.92
C SER A 252 -10.03 -0.09 22.49
N ASN A 253 -9.75 0.87 23.38
CA ASN A 253 -10.76 1.74 24.00
C ASN A 253 -11.52 2.66 23.00
N LEU A 254 -11.45 2.39 21.68
CA LEU A 254 -12.12 3.09 20.59
C LEU A 254 -13.60 2.67 20.41
N ASP A 255 -14.10 1.66 21.14
CA ASP A 255 -15.52 1.26 21.17
C ASP A 255 -16.47 2.46 21.28
N LYS A 256 -16.12 3.43 22.14
CA LYS A 256 -16.92 4.62 22.43
C LYS A 256 -16.97 5.63 21.28
N MET A 257 -16.16 5.42 20.25
CA MET A 257 -16.02 6.33 19.10
C MET A 257 -16.61 5.75 17.82
N VAL A 258 -17.13 4.52 17.88
CA VAL A 258 -17.86 3.93 16.77
C VAL A 258 -19.22 4.61 16.69
N ILE A 259 -19.51 5.19 15.53
CA ILE A 259 -20.77 5.87 15.22
C ILE A 259 -21.53 4.98 14.24
N ASN A 260 -22.77 4.61 14.58
CA ASN A 260 -23.60 3.85 13.66
C ASN A 260 -24.05 4.77 12.51
N GLU A 261 -24.09 4.29 11.27
CA GLU A 261 -24.52 5.13 10.12
C GLU A 261 -25.93 5.70 10.29
N GLY A 262 -26.82 5.02 11.03
CA GLY A 262 -28.14 5.53 11.38
C GLY A 262 -28.12 6.78 12.28
N GLU A 263 -27.02 7.05 12.99
CA GLU A 263 -26.84 8.25 13.82
C GLU A 263 -26.34 9.46 13.02
N ILE A 264 -25.96 9.25 11.75
CA ILE A 264 -25.42 10.28 10.86
C ILE A 264 -26.47 10.65 9.80
N GLU A 265 -27.02 11.85 9.92
CA GLU A 265 -27.89 12.41 8.89
C GLU A 265 -27.04 13.03 7.77
N LYS A 266 -27.08 12.47 6.56
CA LYS A 266 -26.37 13.05 5.40
C LYS A 266 -27.16 14.24 4.86
N ILE A 267 -26.50 15.40 4.75
CA ILE A 267 -27.10 16.64 4.26
C ILE A 267 -26.75 16.87 2.78
N SER A 268 -25.46 16.91 2.44
CA SER A 268 -25.01 17.22 1.08
C SER A 268 -23.62 16.69 0.78
N LYS A 269 -23.29 16.57 -0.51
CA LYS A 269 -21.92 16.25 -0.95
C LYS A 269 -21.13 17.54 -1.12
N ILE A 270 -19.98 17.65 -0.45
CA ILE A 270 -19.13 18.85 -0.45
C ILE A 270 -17.80 18.65 -1.18
N GLY A 271 -17.51 17.44 -1.62
CA GLY A 271 -16.31 17.14 -2.40
C GLY A 271 -16.23 15.69 -2.82
N PHE A 272 -15.12 15.34 -3.46
CA PHE A 272 -14.82 13.94 -3.76
C PHE A 272 -14.59 13.18 -2.45
N LYS A 273 -15.48 12.24 -2.13
CA LYS A 273 -15.49 11.45 -0.88
C LYS A 273 -15.72 12.25 0.41
N ARG A 274 -16.21 13.49 0.32
CA ARG A 274 -16.51 14.36 1.46
C ARG A 274 -17.99 14.74 1.44
N PHE A 275 -18.66 14.57 2.58
CA PHE A 275 -20.07 14.89 2.74
C PHE A 275 -20.27 15.77 3.97
N LYS A 276 -21.20 16.70 3.90
CA LYS A 276 -21.73 17.41 5.05
C LYS A 276 -22.87 16.58 5.64
N GLY A 277 -22.91 16.46 6.96
CA GLY A 277 -23.98 15.77 7.67
C GLY A 277 -24.26 16.40 9.02
N LYS A 278 -25.09 15.72 9.82
CA LYS A 278 -25.41 16.06 11.19
C LYS A 278 -25.22 14.83 12.08
N TYR A 279 -24.57 15.02 13.22
CA TYR A 279 -24.34 13.99 14.23
C TYR A 279 -24.48 14.61 15.63
N ASN A 280 -25.34 14.01 16.47
CA ASN A 280 -25.67 14.52 17.82
C ASN A 280 -25.99 16.02 17.85
N GLY A 281 -26.77 16.49 16.87
CA GLY A 281 -27.14 17.91 16.76
C GLY A 281 -26.11 18.80 16.09
N ASN A 282 -24.85 18.37 15.98
CA ASN A 282 -23.75 19.15 15.40
C ASN A 282 -23.63 18.93 13.90
N ILE A 283 -23.26 19.97 13.16
CA ILE A 283 -22.88 19.85 11.75
C ILE A 283 -21.50 19.22 11.66
N VAL A 284 -21.37 18.20 10.82
CA VAL A 284 -20.14 17.39 10.70
C VAL A 284 -19.73 17.21 9.24
N GLU A 285 -18.42 17.07 9.05
CA GLU A 285 -17.83 16.57 7.83
C GLU A 285 -17.63 15.04 7.93
N ILE A 286 -18.05 14.34 6.89
CA ILE A 286 -17.92 12.90 6.74
C ILE A 286 -16.92 12.65 5.60
N LYS A 287 -15.71 12.22 5.95
CA LYS A 287 -14.62 11.90 5.01
C LYS A 287 -14.55 10.39 4.81
N LYS A 288 -14.90 9.93 3.60
CA LYS A 288 -14.90 8.52 3.21
C LYS A 288 -13.50 8.08 2.76
N PHE A 289 -13.00 6.97 3.30
CA PHE A 289 -11.78 6.30 2.85
C PHE A 289 -12.14 5.19 1.86
N GLU A 290 -11.38 5.06 0.77
CA GLU A 290 -11.41 3.82 -0.03
C GLU A 290 -10.23 3.00 0.43
N GLU A 291 -10.48 1.70 0.66
CA GLU A 291 -9.48 0.69 0.97
C GLU A 291 -8.67 1.00 2.24
N ILE A 292 -9.07 0.36 3.34
CA ILE A 292 -8.12 0.14 4.44
C ILE A 292 -7.13 -0.90 3.90
N THR A 293 -6.06 -0.43 3.27
CA THR A 293 -4.90 -1.27 3.01
C THR A 293 -4.36 -1.75 4.36
N TYR A 294 -3.85 -2.98 4.35
CA TYR A 294 -3.52 -3.89 5.45
C TYR A 294 -2.68 -3.39 6.65
N HIS A 295 -2.42 -2.10 6.81
CA HIS A 295 -1.66 -1.52 7.92
C HIS A 295 -2.53 -1.23 9.15
N SER A 296 -3.12 -2.27 9.76
CA SER A 296 -4.07 -2.13 10.88
C SER A 296 -3.53 -1.34 12.08
N ASP A 297 -2.22 -1.40 12.32
CA ASP A 297 -1.63 -0.92 13.58
C ASP A 297 -1.20 0.55 13.51
N GLU A 298 -0.99 1.10 12.32
CA GLU A 298 -0.69 2.53 12.12
C GLU A 298 -1.98 3.34 12.18
N TYR A 299 -3.02 2.94 11.45
CA TYR A 299 -4.33 3.61 11.48
C TYR A 299 -4.96 3.62 12.87
N GLU A 300 -4.82 2.55 13.65
CA GLU A 300 -5.31 2.51 15.03
C GLU A 300 -4.62 3.55 15.93
N LYS A 301 -3.30 3.71 15.81
CA LYS A 301 -2.55 4.75 16.53
C LYS A 301 -3.01 6.14 16.12
N GLU A 302 -3.25 6.37 14.84
CA GLU A 302 -3.72 7.66 14.32
C GLU A 302 -5.13 8.00 14.86
N LEU A 303 -6.06 7.05 14.84
CA LEU A 303 -7.40 7.23 15.43
C LEU A 303 -7.36 7.48 16.94
N LEU A 304 -6.49 6.77 17.66
CA LEU A 304 -6.27 7.01 19.10
C LEU A 304 -5.71 8.41 19.35
N ILE A 305 -4.76 8.87 18.53
CA ILE A 305 -4.25 10.24 18.62
C ILE A 305 -5.39 11.24 18.38
N MET A 306 -6.16 11.08 17.30
CA MET A 306 -7.29 11.95 17.00
C MET A 306 -8.33 11.98 18.12
N SER A 307 -8.58 10.84 18.77
CA SER A 307 -9.50 10.74 19.90
C SER A 307 -9.06 11.50 21.15
N SER A 308 -7.76 11.64 21.34
CA SER A 308 -7.18 12.27 22.53
C SER A 308 -7.12 13.80 22.43
N ILE A 309 -7.38 14.35 21.24
CA ILE A 309 -7.27 15.76 20.96
C ILE A 309 -8.56 16.48 21.31
N ASN A 310 -8.44 17.50 22.15
CA ASN A 310 -9.52 18.40 22.50
C ASN A 310 -8.96 19.81 22.64
N SER A 311 -9.06 20.57 21.55
CA SER A 311 -8.58 21.95 21.47
C SER A 311 -9.50 22.76 20.57
N PRO A 312 -9.81 24.03 20.90
CA PRO A 312 -10.58 24.89 20.01
C PRO A 312 -9.83 25.16 18.68
N TYR A 313 -8.50 25.01 18.65
CA TYR A 313 -7.63 25.31 17.51
C TYR A 313 -7.30 24.09 16.64
N VAL A 314 -7.89 22.93 16.94
CA VAL A 314 -7.70 21.68 16.19
C VAL A 314 -9.07 21.11 15.86
N VAL A 315 -9.27 20.67 14.63
CA VAL A 315 -10.57 20.14 14.16
C VAL A 315 -11.01 19.00 15.06
N LYS A 316 -12.19 19.12 15.66
CA LYS A 316 -12.71 18.08 16.56
C LYS A 316 -13.02 16.81 15.80
N PHE A 317 -12.52 15.69 16.31
CA PHE A 317 -12.86 14.35 15.81
C PHE A 317 -13.97 13.75 16.66
N TYR A 318 -15.09 13.37 16.02
CA TYR A 318 -16.25 12.80 16.71
C TYR A 318 -16.18 11.27 16.77
N GLY A 319 -15.65 10.62 15.73
CA GLY A 319 -15.59 9.17 15.68
C GLY A 319 -15.54 8.61 14.26
N VAL A 320 -15.74 7.30 14.17
CA VAL A 320 -15.66 6.53 12.92
C VAL A 320 -16.98 5.79 12.68
N SER A 321 -17.51 5.84 11.46
CA SER A 321 -18.58 4.94 11.02
C SER A 321 -18.03 3.83 10.13
N LEU A 322 -18.46 2.59 10.37
CA LEU A 322 -17.83 1.36 9.85
C LEU A 322 -18.75 0.50 8.94
N ASP A 323 -19.94 0.98 8.56
CA ASP A 323 -21.01 0.14 7.96
C ASP A 323 -20.74 -0.40 6.53
N VAL A 324 -20.35 0.43 5.55
CA VAL A 324 -20.00 -0.01 4.17
C VAL A 324 -18.60 0.43 3.73
N ASP A 325 -18.16 1.58 4.24
CA ASP A 325 -16.80 2.09 4.07
C ASP A 325 -16.45 2.85 5.34
N MET A 326 -15.16 2.85 5.73
CA MET A 326 -14.71 3.65 6.87
C MET A 326 -14.90 5.14 6.56
N LYS A 327 -15.64 5.81 7.45
CA LYS A 327 -15.92 7.24 7.38
C LYS A 327 -15.42 7.91 8.65
N LEU A 328 -14.58 8.92 8.54
CA LEU A 328 -14.26 9.80 9.66
C LEU A 328 -15.36 10.85 9.79
N VAL A 329 -15.86 11.03 11.00
CA VAL A 329 -16.81 12.08 11.36
C VAL A 329 -16.07 13.16 12.13
N MET A 330 -15.98 14.34 11.55
CA MET A 330 -15.19 15.47 12.06
C MET A 330 -16.03 16.73 12.11
N GLU A 331 -15.58 17.74 12.85
CA GLU A 331 -16.12 19.09 12.79
C GLU A 331 -16.09 19.62 11.36
N TYR A 332 -17.22 20.19 10.93
CA TYR A 332 -17.33 20.86 9.65
C TYR A 332 -16.94 22.32 9.82
N CYS A 333 -16.10 22.83 8.92
CA CYS A 333 -15.72 24.24 8.86
C CYS A 333 -16.24 24.86 7.56
N GLU A 334 -17.10 25.87 7.68
CA GLU A 334 -17.93 26.43 6.60
C GLU A 334 -17.12 27.10 5.50
N LYS A 335 -16.02 27.77 5.86
CA LYS A 335 -15.20 28.55 4.92
C LYS A 335 -14.13 27.71 4.23
N ASN A 336 -14.15 26.38 4.40
CA ASN A 336 -13.18 25.44 3.83
C ASN A 336 -11.76 25.74 4.38
N ASN A 337 -10.71 25.42 3.64
CA ASN A 337 -9.33 25.64 4.07
C ASN A 337 -8.86 27.10 3.89
N LEU A 338 -7.80 27.46 4.61
CA LEU A 338 -7.21 28.80 4.60
C LEU A 338 -6.77 29.19 3.20
N TYR A 339 -6.18 28.27 2.42
CA TYR A 339 -5.84 28.53 1.02
C TYR A 339 -7.06 29.05 0.23
N HIS A 340 -8.19 28.35 0.32
CA HIS A 340 -9.42 28.74 -0.36
C HIS A 340 -9.90 30.13 0.09
N VAL A 341 -9.81 30.43 1.40
CA VAL A 341 -10.15 31.75 1.95
C VAL A 341 -9.24 32.84 1.38
N LEU A 342 -7.92 32.63 1.37
CA LEU A 342 -6.97 33.61 0.85
C LEU A 342 -7.18 33.83 -0.65
N GLU A 343 -7.38 32.76 -1.43
CA GLU A 343 -7.54 32.82 -2.87
C GLU A 343 -8.86 33.49 -3.30
N ASN A 344 -9.98 33.14 -2.65
CA ASN A 344 -11.32 33.55 -3.10
C ASN A 344 -11.87 34.76 -2.34
N GLU A 345 -11.43 34.99 -1.10
CA GLU A 345 -11.86 36.11 -0.26
C GLU A 345 -10.66 36.97 0.24
N PRO A 346 -9.65 37.33 -0.59
CA PRO A 346 -8.45 38.02 -0.09
C PRO A 346 -8.75 39.39 0.55
N HIS A 347 -9.79 40.08 0.06
CA HIS A 347 -10.26 41.36 0.59
C HIS A 347 -10.79 41.27 2.04
N GLN A 348 -11.12 40.07 2.51
CA GLN A 348 -11.52 39.83 3.88
C GLN A 348 -10.29 39.82 4.81
N ILE A 349 -9.07 39.61 4.32
CA ILE A 349 -7.89 39.46 5.18
C ILE A 349 -7.30 40.83 5.50
N ASN A 350 -7.84 41.46 6.55
CA ASN A 350 -7.31 42.70 7.12
C ASN A 350 -6.32 42.40 8.28
N TRP A 351 -5.76 43.44 8.90
CA TRP A 351 -4.81 43.30 10.00
C TRP A 351 -5.39 42.61 11.24
N ASP A 352 -6.64 42.91 11.64
CA ASP A 352 -7.30 42.21 12.75
C ASP A 352 -7.36 40.68 12.48
N ARG A 353 -7.79 40.31 11.27
CA ARG A 353 -7.90 38.92 10.86
C ARG A 353 -6.54 38.25 10.72
N PHE A 354 -5.53 38.99 10.26
CA PHE A 354 -4.15 38.54 10.22
C PHE A 354 -3.63 38.13 11.60
N PHE A 355 -3.71 39.01 12.60
CA PHE A 355 -3.23 38.72 13.95
C PHE A 355 -4.03 37.58 14.59
N SER A 356 -5.36 37.61 14.42
CA SER A 356 -6.24 36.54 14.88
C SER A 356 -5.84 35.18 14.30
N PHE A 357 -5.70 35.08 12.98
CA PHE A 357 -5.32 33.84 12.30
C PHE A 357 -3.94 33.36 12.73
N ALA A 358 -2.93 34.24 12.68
CA ALA A 358 -1.57 33.89 13.06
C ALA A 358 -1.49 33.37 14.52
N SER A 359 -2.21 34.02 15.44
CA SER A 359 -2.30 33.62 16.85
C SER A 359 -3.00 32.27 17.03
N GLN A 360 -4.17 32.07 16.42
CA GLN A 360 -4.93 30.82 16.52
C GLN A 360 -4.16 29.63 15.95
N ILE A 361 -3.54 29.80 14.78
CA ILE A 361 -2.70 28.79 14.13
C ILE A 361 -1.51 28.44 15.04
N THR A 362 -0.83 29.44 15.61
CA THR A 362 0.32 29.21 16.52
C THR A 362 -0.10 28.47 17.80
N LYS A 363 -1.25 28.82 18.38
CA LYS A 363 -1.81 28.11 19.57
C LYS A 363 -2.18 26.66 19.25
N GLY A 364 -2.69 26.39 18.06
CA GLY A 364 -2.95 25.02 17.60
C GLY A 364 -1.66 24.19 17.50
N ILE A 365 -0.60 24.76 16.94
CA ILE A 365 0.71 24.10 16.86
C ILE A 365 1.26 23.84 18.26
N GLU A 366 1.23 24.85 19.15
CA GLU A 366 1.69 24.72 20.53
C GLU A 366 0.97 23.59 21.27
N TYR A 367 -0.36 23.52 21.13
CA TYR A 367 -1.17 22.47 21.73
C TYR A 367 -0.67 21.07 21.32
N LEU A 368 -0.49 20.84 20.01
CA LEU A 368 -0.05 19.54 19.48
C LEU A 368 1.39 19.20 19.90
N GLN A 369 2.27 20.19 19.95
CA GLN A 369 3.65 20.02 20.41
C GLN A 369 3.75 19.68 21.91
N ASN A 370 2.78 20.09 22.72
CA ASN A 370 2.75 19.84 24.16
C ASN A 370 2.05 18.52 24.55
N MET A 371 1.46 17.80 23.59
CA MET A 371 0.88 16.46 23.82
C MET A 371 1.93 15.43 24.23
N LYS A 372 1.51 14.34 24.88
CA LYS A 372 2.37 13.21 25.25
C LYS A 372 1.79 11.90 24.71
N PRO A 373 2.45 11.23 23.73
CA PRO A 373 3.68 11.65 23.05
C PRO A 373 3.47 12.93 22.21
N GLN A 374 4.56 13.66 21.98
CA GLN A 374 4.53 14.89 21.18
C GLN A 374 4.03 14.59 19.76
N ILE A 375 3.08 15.39 19.29
CA ILE A 375 2.54 15.30 17.93
C ILE A 375 3.21 16.37 17.09
N VAL A 376 3.90 15.95 16.02
CA VAL A 376 4.54 16.84 15.05
C VAL A 376 3.72 16.83 13.76
N CYS A 377 3.29 18.00 13.30
CA CYS A 377 2.43 18.17 12.14
C CYS A 377 3.24 18.17 10.84
N ARG A 378 3.70 16.98 10.42
CA ARG A 378 4.59 16.76 9.27
C ARG A 378 4.12 17.30 7.91
N ARG A 379 2.87 17.78 7.81
CA ARG A 379 2.25 18.38 6.61
C ARG A 379 1.57 19.70 6.95
N PHE A 380 2.26 20.63 7.60
CA PHE A 380 1.64 21.91 7.93
C PHE A 380 1.63 22.84 6.71
N LYS A 381 0.42 23.21 6.24
CA LYS A 381 0.21 24.10 5.08
C LYS A 381 -1.17 24.75 5.13
N SER A 382 -1.38 25.82 4.37
CA SER A 382 -2.67 26.54 4.29
C SER A 382 -3.84 25.65 3.87
N LEU A 383 -3.60 24.58 3.08
CA LEU A 383 -4.61 23.57 2.73
C LEU A 383 -5.11 22.72 3.91
N ASN A 384 -4.31 22.62 4.98
CA ASN A 384 -4.60 21.80 6.15
C ASN A 384 -5.10 22.63 7.35
N ILE A 385 -5.35 23.93 7.17
CA ILE A 385 -5.96 24.80 8.17
C ILE A 385 -7.38 25.08 7.70
N LEU A 386 -8.40 24.65 8.45
CA LEU A 386 -9.80 24.93 8.15
C LEU A 386 -10.26 26.20 8.86
N VAL A 387 -11.24 26.88 8.26
CA VAL A 387 -11.79 28.16 8.76
C VAL A 387 -13.30 28.02 8.98
N THR A 388 -13.78 28.34 10.18
CA THR A 388 -15.21 28.35 10.51
C THR A 388 -15.90 29.61 9.96
N ASP A 389 -17.23 29.65 9.96
CA ASP A 389 -17.97 30.88 9.64
C ASP A 389 -17.74 32.02 10.64
N GLN A 390 -17.35 31.72 11.89
CA GLN A 390 -16.91 32.72 12.88
C GLN A 390 -15.45 33.17 12.70
N TRP A 391 -14.77 32.79 11.60
CA TRP A 391 -13.36 33.13 11.34
C TRP A 391 -12.40 32.54 12.39
N GLU A 392 -12.71 31.32 12.86
CA GLU A 392 -11.80 30.57 13.72
C GLU A 392 -10.96 29.61 12.87
N CYS A 393 -9.65 29.56 13.12
CA CYS A 393 -8.71 28.67 12.45
C CYS A 393 -8.53 27.37 13.22
N LYS A 394 -8.69 26.24 12.52
CA LYS A 394 -8.57 24.90 13.10
C LYS A 394 -7.63 24.03 12.27
N ILE A 395 -6.63 23.44 12.92
CA ILE A 395 -5.68 22.53 12.27
C ILE A 395 -6.41 21.20 11.95
N SER A 396 -6.28 20.74 10.71
CA SER A 396 -6.85 19.49 10.19
C SER A 396 -5.77 18.55 9.66
N ASP A 397 -6.17 17.31 9.33
CA ASP A 397 -5.28 16.28 8.77
C ASP A 397 -3.98 16.07 9.59
N TYR A 398 -4.10 16.22 10.91
CA TYR A 398 -3.08 15.88 11.89
C TYR A 398 -3.09 14.35 12.11
N GLY A 399 -1.91 13.73 12.12
CA GLY A 399 -1.77 12.31 12.43
C GLY A 399 -1.63 11.34 11.25
N PHE A 400 -1.99 11.69 10.01
CA PHE A 400 -1.79 10.81 8.84
C PHE A 400 -0.34 10.82 8.36
N ASN A 401 0.46 9.83 8.75
CA ASN A 401 1.92 9.82 8.59
C ASN A 401 2.45 9.12 7.32
N ASN A 402 1.60 8.62 6.43
CA ASN A 402 2.05 7.98 5.20
C ASN A 402 2.56 9.01 4.19
N PHE A 403 3.86 9.31 4.32
CA PHE A 403 4.69 10.02 3.35
C PHE A 403 4.85 9.15 2.09
N ASP A 404 3.79 9.01 1.31
CA ASP A 404 3.89 8.42 -0.01
C ASP A 404 4.21 9.53 -1.03
N LEU A 405 5.50 9.73 -1.28
CA LEU A 405 6.02 10.62 -2.33
C LEU A 405 5.56 10.21 -3.74
N SER A 406 4.96 9.03 -3.91
CA SER A 406 4.45 8.53 -5.19
C SER A 406 3.00 8.92 -5.49
N ARG A 407 2.27 9.49 -4.52
CA ARG A 407 0.89 9.94 -4.71
C ARG A 407 0.83 11.46 -4.86
N PRO A 408 0.52 11.99 -6.07
CA PRO A 408 0.17 13.38 -6.24
C PRO A 408 -0.93 13.78 -5.27
N ASP A 409 -0.79 14.92 -4.60
CA ASP A 409 -1.96 15.56 -4.00
C ASP A 409 -2.99 15.78 -5.13
N LYS A 410 -4.26 15.47 -4.83
CA LYS A 410 -5.40 15.39 -5.77
C LYS A 410 -5.71 16.67 -6.57
N TYR A 411 -4.93 17.73 -6.40
CA TYR A 411 -5.05 18.98 -7.13
C TYR A 411 -4.06 19.09 -8.31
N GLY A 412 -3.26 18.07 -8.62
CA GLY A 412 -2.29 18.13 -9.72
C GLY A 412 -1.14 19.12 -9.48
N LEU A 413 -1.15 19.82 -8.35
CA LEU A 413 -0.14 20.75 -7.88
C LEU A 413 0.89 20.00 -7.05
N LEU A 414 1.75 19.20 -7.72
CA LEU A 414 2.95 18.68 -7.05
C LEU A 414 3.87 19.81 -6.58
N GLY A 415 3.69 21.05 -7.05
CA GLY A 415 4.45 22.24 -6.62
C GLY A 415 4.16 22.71 -5.20
N ASP A 416 2.89 22.72 -4.81
CA ASP A 416 2.47 23.46 -3.60
C ASP A 416 2.80 22.69 -2.32
N SER A 417 2.80 21.35 -2.37
CA SER A 417 3.08 20.51 -1.20
C SER A 417 4.53 20.59 -0.70
N PHE A 418 5.48 21.04 -1.53
CA PHE A 418 6.89 21.17 -1.12
C PHE A 418 7.24 22.57 -0.63
N SER A 419 6.44 23.59 -0.95
CA SER A 419 6.77 24.99 -0.66
C SER A 419 6.79 25.31 0.84
N HIS A 420 5.99 24.59 1.64
CA HIS A 420 5.92 24.72 3.10
C HIS A 420 6.91 23.83 3.85
N LEU A 421 7.64 22.94 3.17
CA LEU A 421 8.56 22.01 3.84
C LEU A 421 9.86 22.70 4.22
N SER A 422 10.36 22.38 5.41
CA SER A 422 11.65 22.89 5.88
C SER A 422 12.81 22.21 5.16
N PRO A 423 13.97 22.90 5.02
CA PRO A 423 15.13 22.37 4.28
C PRO A 423 15.59 20.99 4.77
N GLU A 424 15.58 20.76 6.09
CA GLU A 424 16.02 19.50 6.70
C GLU A 424 15.11 18.30 6.40
N GLN A 425 13.86 18.54 5.97
CA GLN A 425 12.97 17.47 5.52
C GLN A 425 13.44 16.83 4.20
N PHE A 426 14.30 17.52 3.43
CA PHE A 426 14.89 17.01 2.20
C PHE A 426 16.22 16.26 2.42
N ASP A 427 16.90 16.51 3.54
CA ASP A 427 18.26 16.01 3.83
C ASP A 427 18.30 14.77 4.75
N ARG A 428 17.17 14.03 4.90
CA ARG A 428 17.05 12.80 5.73
C ARG A 428 17.47 12.95 7.21
N HIS A 429 17.43 14.17 7.76
CA HIS A 429 17.72 14.43 9.17
C HIS A 429 16.53 14.01 10.06
N PRO A 430 16.77 13.72 11.36
CA PRO A 430 15.69 13.39 12.29
C PRO A 430 14.70 14.56 12.40
N TYR A 431 13.43 14.23 12.28
CA TYR A 431 12.30 15.16 12.38
C TYR A 431 12.28 15.88 13.73
N SER A 432 12.12 17.21 13.74
CA SER A 432 11.98 18.02 14.94
C SER A 432 10.68 18.85 14.91
N ASN A 433 10.19 19.27 16.07
CA ASN A 433 9.04 20.18 16.15
C ASN A 433 9.28 21.55 15.51
N LYS A 434 10.55 21.90 15.25
CA LYS A 434 10.93 23.14 14.55
C LYS A 434 10.59 23.14 13.06
N MET A 435 10.22 21.99 12.49
CA MET A 435 9.70 21.91 11.11
C MET A 435 8.35 22.63 11.00
N ASP A 436 7.46 22.41 11.97
CA ASP A 436 6.14 23.06 12.00
C ASP A 436 6.28 24.59 12.11
N THR A 437 7.29 25.08 12.83
CA THR A 437 7.63 26.51 12.89
C THR A 437 8.04 27.07 11.53
N TYR A 438 8.80 26.32 10.74
CA TYR A 438 9.16 26.74 9.39
C TYR A 438 7.93 26.82 8.48
N SER A 439 7.12 25.77 8.49
CA SER A 439 5.89 25.72 7.70
C SER A 439 4.90 26.83 8.09
N PHE A 440 4.79 27.13 9.39
CA PHE A 440 4.07 28.30 9.89
C PHE A 440 4.65 29.61 9.32
N GLY A 441 5.98 29.73 9.22
CA GLY A 441 6.62 30.89 8.60
C GLY A 441 6.19 31.12 7.14
N ILE A 442 5.97 30.05 6.36
CA ILE A 442 5.43 30.15 5.00
C ILE A 442 3.95 30.54 5.00
N ILE A 443 3.14 30.01 5.92
CA ILE A 443 1.73 30.44 6.10
C ILE A 443 1.65 31.91 6.55
N LEU A 444 2.55 32.35 7.43
CA LEU A 444 2.67 33.74 7.86
C LEU A 444 3.00 34.64 6.67
N TRP A 445 3.86 34.18 5.75
CA TRP A 445 4.12 34.87 4.49
C TRP A 445 2.86 34.95 3.60
N GLU A 446 2.10 33.87 3.45
CA GLU A 446 0.84 33.87 2.69
C GLU A 446 -0.15 34.90 3.27
N LEU A 447 -0.28 34.95 4.60
CA LEU A 447 -1.12 35.91 5.30
C LEU A 447 -0.62 37.35 5.12
N LEU A 448 0.67 37.62 5.37
CA LEU A 448 1.27 38.95 5.23
C LEU A 448 1.13 39.51 3.81
N THR A 449 1.46 38.69 2.81
CA THR A 449 1.35 39.10 1.41
C THR A 449 -0.09 39.35 0.99
N THR A 450 -1.04 38.54 1.47
CA THR A 450 -2.46 38.76 1.17
C THR A 450 -2.96 40.09 1.76
N VAL A 451 -2.62 40.40 3.02
CA VAL A 451 -2.98 41.69 3.65
C VAL A 451 -2.35 42.87 2.92
N LEU A 452 -1.04 42.80 2.66
CA LEU A 452 -0.28 43.91 2.08
C LEU A 452 -0.62 44.16 0.61
N LEU A 453 -0.81 43.11 -0.18
CA LEU A 453 -1.09 43.22 -1.62
C LEU A 453 -2.59 43.31 -1.92
N GLY A 454 -3.42 42.86 -0.98
CA GLY A 454 -4.85 42.70 -1.18
C GLY A 454 -5.23 41.55 -2.10
N GLU A 455 -4.30 40.66 -2.46
CA GLU A 455 -4.57 39.50 -3.31
C GLU A 455 -3.67 38.34 -2.89
N TYR A 456 -4.16 37.12 -3.06
CA TYR A 456 -3.36 35.94 -2.77
C TYR A 456 -2.24 35.76 -3.79
N LYS A 457 -1.08 35.35 -3.29
CA LYS A 457 0.05 34.89 -4.08
C LYS A 457 0.49 33.53 -3.57
N ILE A 458 0.77 32.63 -4.50
CA ILE A 458 1.36 31.32 -4.20
C ILE A 458 2.79 31.56 -3.67
N PRO A 459 3.26 30.83 -2.64
CA PRO A 459 4.65 30.90 -2.19
C PRO A 459 5.64 30.74 -3.36
N TYR A 460 6.68 31.58 -3.38
CA TYR A 460 7.71 31.61 -4.43
C TYR A 460 7.21 32.05 -5.82
N PHE A 461 6.03 32.69 -5.93
CA PHE A 461 5.50 33.17 -7.21
C PHE A 461 6.48 34.06 -8.00
N GLU A 462 7.37 34.78 -7.32
CA GLU A 462 8.38 35.64 -7.95
C GLU A 462 9.44 34.85 -8.75
N PHE A 463 9.51 33.53 -8.54
CA PHE A 463 10.42 32.61 -9.22
C PHE A 463 9.71 31.68 -10.21
N THR A 464 8.37 31.71 -10.27
CA THR A 464 7.58 30.91 -11.21
C THR A 464 7.26 31.74 -12.46
N LYS A 465 7.58 31.25 -13.66
CA LYS A 465 7.15 31.89 -14.91
C LYS A 465 5.96 31.09 -15.47
N ASN A 466 4.80 31.75 -15.63
CA ASN A 466 3.60 31.22 -16.33
C ASN A 466 2.90 30.01 -15.69
N GLY A 467 2.82 29.93 -14.36
CA GLY A 467 2.06 28.86 -13.68
C GLY A 467 2.83 27.55 -13.64
N THR A 468 3.36 27.26 -12.45
CA THR A 468 3.95 26.00 -11.96
C THR A 468 4.05 24.84 -12.96
N GLN A 469 5.11 24.82 -13.78
CA GLN A 469 5.54 23.59 -14.43
C GLN A 469 6.31 22.71 -13.44
N PHE A 470 6.06 21.40 -13.48
CA PHE A 470 6.64 20.37 -12.61
C PHE A 470 8.18 20.42 -12.51
N ALA A 471 8.87 20.80 -13.59
CA ALA A 471 10.32 20.94 -13.63
C ALA A 471 10.84 22.15 -12.82
N GLU A 472 10.04 23.23 -12.71
CA GLU A 472 10.41 24.43 -11.95
C GLU A 472 10.36 24.18 -10.45
N VAL A 473 9.43 23.33 -9.99
CA VAL A 473 9.26 22.94 -8.58
C VAL A 473 10.52 22.30 -8.03
N TYR A 474 11.08 21.30 -8.72
CA TYR A 474 12.33 20.67 -8.32
C TYR A 474 13.51 21.66 -8.33
N GLY A 475 13.52 22.59 -9.29
CA GLY A 475 14.49 23.69 -9.32
C GLY A 475 14.40 24.61 -8.09
N ILE A 476 13.17 24.91 -7.63
CA ILE A 476 12.94 25.70 -6.42
C ILE A 476 13.40 24.94 -5.17
N ILE A 477 13.07 23.65 -5.04
CA ILE A 477 13.51 22.81 -3.90
C ILE A 477 15.04 22.79 -3.81
N ILE A 478 15.73 22.56 -4.94
CA ILE A 478 17.20 22.57 -4.98
C ILE A 478 17.75 23.94 -4.52
N LYS A 479 17.13 25.05 -4.94
CA LYS A 479 17.53 26.39 -4.52
C LYS A 479 17.20 26.68 -3.05
N ILE A 480 16.09 26.19 -2.50
CA ILE A 480 15.74 26.29 -1.08
C ILE A 480 16.84 25.63 -0.23
N VAL A 481 17.24 24.41 -0.61
CA VAL A 481 18.22 23.61 0.14
C VAL A 481 19.65 24.13 -0.08
N LYS A 482 20.08 24.32 -1.33
CA LYS A 482 21.47 24.66 -1.67
C LYS A 482 21.78 26.16 -1.60
N ASN A 483 20.85 27.01 -2.02
CA ASN A 483 21.07 28.46 -2.14
C ASN A 483 20.35 29.28 -1.08
N ASP A 484 19.71 28.62 -0.11
CA ASP A 484 18.91 29.26 0.93
C ASP A 484 17.80 30.18 0.38
N LEU A 485 17.20 29.78 -0.75
CA LEU A 485 16.13 30.55 -1.37
C LEU A 485 14.90 30.59 -0.47
N ARG A 486 14.34 31.79 -0.29
CA ARG A 486 13.13 32.04 0.52
C ARG A 486 12.20 33.02 -0.20
N PRO A 487 10.87 32.94 0.04
CA PRO A 487 9.93 33.90 -0.50
C PRO A 487 10.22 35.33 -0.01
N LYS A 488 10.06 36.31 -0.89
CA LYS A 488 10.27 37.72 -0.54
C LYS A 488 8.97 38.35 -0.04
N LEU A 489 9.04 39.11 1.05
CA LEU A 489 7.95 39.98 1.49
C LEU A 489 8.00 41.31 0.74
N PRO A 490 6.86 42.00 0.55
CA PRO A 490 6.83 43.37 0.06
C PRO A 490 7.66 44.31 0.95
N GLU A 491 8.27 45.34 0.34
CA GLU A 491 9.08 46.32 1.07
C GLU A 491 8.26 47.10 2.12
N SER A 492 6.94 47.18 1.94
CA SER A 492 6.03 47.82 2.90
C SER A 492 5.74 46.98 4.14
N CYS A 493 6.23 45.73 4.24
CA CYS A 493 6.01 44.90 5.42
C CYS A 493 6.64 45.54 6.68
N PRO A 494 5.93 45.63 7.81
CA PRO A 494 6.50 46.05 9.08
C PRO A 494 7.78 45.28 9.42
N ILE A 495 8.78 46.00 9.94
CA ILE A 495 10.12 45.46 10.18
C ILE A 495 10.07 44.31 11.18
N GLU A 496 9.26 44.46 12.23
CA GLU A 496 9.06 43.48 13.30
C GLU A 496 8.45 42.18 12.76
N LEU A 497 7.43 42.28 11.89
CA LEU A 497 6.82 41.11 11.24
C LEU A 497 7.77 40.44 10.24
N ASN A 498 8.54 41.22 9.49
CA ASN A 498 9.57 40.70 8.60
C ASN A 498 10.66 39.95 9.37
N ASN A 499 11.07 40.48 10.53
CA ASN A 499 12.04 39.80 11.41
C ASN A 499 11.48 38.49 11.96
N LEU A 500 10.23 38.49 12.46
CA LEU A 500 9.56 37.29 12.93
C LEU A 500 9.45 36.23 11.82
N TYR A 501 9.03 36.63 10.62
CA TYR A 501 8.99 35.78 9.44
C TYR A 501 10.36 35.15 9.16
N LYS A 502 11.42 35.96 9.03
CA LYS A 502 12.79 35.50 8.76
C LYS A 502 13.31 34.52 9.81
N GLN A 503 12.97 34.72 11.08
CA GLN A 503 13.31 33.79 12.15
C GLN A 503 12.59 32.45 11.99
N CYS A 504 11.29 32.46 11.66
CA CYS A 504 10.51 31.23 11.45
C CYS A 504 11.05 30.38 10.29
N ILE A 505 11.42 31.01 9.16
CA ILE A 505 11.92 30.32 7.97
C ILE A 505 13.45 30.13 7.92
N SER A 506 14.13 30.25 9.06
CA SER A 506 15.58 30.05 9.13
C SER A 506 15.98 28.65 8.65
N LYS A 507 17.08 28.56 7.88
CA LYS A 507 17.65 27.27 7.47
C LYS A 507 18.05 26.40 8.65
N ASP A 508 18.58 27.03 9.69
CA ASP A 508 18.98 26.37 10.94
C ASP A 508 17.77 26.22 11.87
N PRO A 509 17.30 24.98 12.16
CA PRO A 509 16.15 24.76 13.03
C PRO A 509 16.31 25.34 14.44
N HIS A 510 17.55 25.48 14.95
CA HIS A 510 17.81 26.01 16.29
C HIS A 510 17.60 27.52 16.39
N LYS A 511 17.67 28.23 15.27
CA LYS A 511 17.40 29.68 15.20
C LYS A 511 15.91 30.01 15.11
N ARG A 512 15.07 28.99 14.89
CA ARG A 512 13.62 29.18 14.78
C ARG A 512 13.02 29.38 16.18
N PRO A 513 12.09 30.34 16.35
CA PRO A 513 11.49 30.65 17.64
C PRO A 513 10.63 29.48 18.16
N THR A 514 10.28 29.50 19.45
CA THR A 514 9.23 28.62 19.98
C THR A 514 7.85 29.21 19.69
N CYS A 515 6.77 28.43 19.84
CA CYS A 515 5.41 28.97 19.72
C CYS A 515 5.15 30.10 20.73
N GLN A 516 5.71 30.03 21.93
CA GLN A 516 5.60 31.07 22.95
C GLN A 516 6.28 32.37 22.52
N ASP A 517 7.47 32.28 21.92
CA ASP A 517 8.18 33.45 21.37
C ASP A 517 7.39 34.11 20.24
N ILE A 518 6.80 33.28 19.35
CA ILE A 518 5.96 33.75 18.24
C ILE A 518 4.72 34.46 18.78
N LEU A 519 3.99 33.86 19.72
CA LEU A 519 2.79 34.45 20.33
C LEU A 519 3.10 35.77 21.04
N SER A 520 4.22 35.83 21.75
CA SER A 520 4.67 37.05 22.43
C SER A 520 4.98 38.17 21.43
N SER A 521 5.70 37.83 20.35
CA SER A 521 6.02 38.78 19.28
C SER A 521 4.76 39.26 18.55
N LEU A 522 3.85 38.35 18.18
CA LEU A 522 2.57 38.70 17.55
C LEU A 522 1.74 39.63 18.44
N SER A 523 1.63 39.33 19.74
CA SER A 523 0.85 40.15 20.69
C SER A 523 1.44 41.55 20.86
N GLN A 524 2.77 41.67 20.89
CA GLN A 524 3.45 42.97 20.98
C GLN A 524 3.20 43.82 19.74
N ILE A 525 3.29 43.24 18.55
CA ILE A 525 3.06 43.94 17.28
C ILE A 525 1.56 44.27 17.12
N GLU A 526 0.67 43.38 17.53
CA GLU A 526 -0.78 43.61 17.53
C GLU A 526 -1.14 44.80 18.43
N CYS A 527 -0.51 44.93 19.60
CA CYS A 527 -0.69 46.10 20.47
C CYS A 527 -0.28 47.42 19.78
N GLN A 528 0.80 47.41 18.99
CA GLN A 528 1.22 48.59 18.21
C GLN A 528 0.18 48.92 17.12
N TYR A 529 -0.34 47.90 16.45
CA TYR A 529 -1.41 48.04 15.47
C TYR A 529 -2.68 48.63 16.10
N GLN A 530 -3.12 48.12 17.26
CA GLN A 530 -4.30 48.63 17.97
C GLN A 530 -4.14 50.09 18.41
N GLN A 531 -2.92 50.52 18.74
CA GLN A 531 -2.63 51.91 19.09
C GLN A 531 -2.65 52.85 17.87
N ASN A 532 -2.25 52.36 16.69
CA ASN A 532 -2.26 53.16 15.46
C ASN A 532 -2.62 52.31 14.22
N PRO A 533 -3.91 51.99 14.01
CA PRO A 533 -4.33 51.15 12.88
C PRO A 533 -4.05 51.79 11.52
N LYS A 534 -4.08 53.13 11.46
CA LYS A 534 -3.83 53.89 10.24
C LYS A 534 -2.43 53.64 9.70
N LEU A 535 -1.42 53.59 10.57
CA LEU A 535 -0.04 53.31 10.19
C LEU A 535 0.08 52.00 9.42
N PHE A 536 -0.57 50.94 9.90
CA PHE A 536 -0.55 49.62 9.27
C PHE A 536 -1.40 49.58 7.99
N ASN A 537 -2.56 50.22 7.99
CA ASN A 537 -3.43 50.28 6.81
C ASN A 537 -2.77 51.05 5.65
N ASP A 538 -1.97 52.08 5.94
CA ASP A 538 -1.24 52.84 4.92
C ASP A 538 -0.08 52.04 4.28
N LEU A 539 0.34 50.91 4.86
CA LEU A 539 1.33 49.98 4.26
C LEU A 539 0.72 49.07 3.18
N CYS A 540 -0.61 48.97 3.11
CA CYS A 540 -1.31 48.12 2.16
C CYS A 540 -1.29 48.76 0.77
N ILE A 541 -0.80 48.02 -0.23
CA ILE A 541 -0.62 48.48 -1.62
C ILE A 541 -1.98 48.67 -2.30
N LYS A 542 -2.93 47.75 -2.10
CA LYS A 542 -4.33 47.95 -2.50
C LYS A 542 -5.13 48.45 -1.30
N LYS A 543 -5.56 49.72 -1.36
CA LYS A 543 -6.47 50.29 -0.37
C LYS A 543 -7.89 49.79 -0.65
N TYR A 544 -8.35 48.79 0.09
CA TYR A 544 -9.77 48.48 0.13
C TYR A 544 -10.51 49.62 0.83
N LYS A 545 -11.54 50.17 0.19
CA LYS A 545 -12.53 50.98 0.92
C LYS A 545 -13.31 49.99 1.79
N ILE A 546 -12.98 49.96 3.08
CA ILE A 546 -13.76 49.24 4.10
C ILE A 546 -15.16 49.84 4.17
#